data_AF-A0A2D4HVU3-F1
#
_entry.id   AF-A0A2D4HVU3-F1
#
_cell.length_a   1.000
_cell.length_b   1.000
_cell.length_c   1.000
_cell.angle_alpha   90.00
_cell.angle_beta   90.00
_cell.angle_gamma   90.00
#
_symmetry.space_group_name_H-M   'P 1'
#
loop_
_entity.id
_entity.type
_entity.pdbx_description
1 polymer ?
#
loop_
_entity_poly.entity_id
_entity_poly.type
_entity_poly.pdbx_seq_one_letter_code
_entity_poly.pdbx_strand_id
1 'polypeptide(L)'
;NYTVKTLGLGEDWKGGDVARTVGGGQKVRWLKAEMKKYANEEDLIVMFVDSYDVILAGSPIEVLWKFLQFKSNLVFSAEIFCWPEWSLAEKYPPVSFGKRFLNSGGFIGYAHVINRIVQLWKYKDDDDDQLFYTRIYLDPALREKYGITLDHTSKIFQNLNGAIGK
;
A
#
# COMPACT_ATOMS: atom_id res chain seq x y z
N ASN A 1 -14.95 -14.32 -7.92
CA ASN A 1 -13.59 -14.88 -7.70
C ASN A 1 -12.56 -13.81 -8.00
N TYR A 2 -11.41 -13.83 -7.31
CA TYR A 2 -10.30 -12.91 -7.60
C TYR A 2 -9.62 -13.28 -8.91
N THR A 3 -9.14 -12.28 -9.64
CA THR A 3 -8.17 -12.42 -10.74
C THR A 3 -6.83 -11.92 -10.23
N VAL A 4 -5.84 -12.83 -10.12
CA VAL A 4 -4.55 -12.53 -9.51
C VAL A 4 -3.46 -12.47 -10.59
N LYS A 5 -2.57 -11.47 -10.49
CA LYS A 5 -1.38 -11.35 -11.32
C LYS A 5 -0.13 -11.29 -10.43
N THR A 6 0.72 -12.30 -10.54
CA THR A 6 2.00 -12.35 -9.83
C THR A 6 3.08 -11.62 -10.62
N LEU A 7 3.84 -10.76 -9.94
CA LEU A 7 5.00 -10.05 -10.51
C LEU A 7 6.30 -10.63 -9.93
N GLY A 8 7.35 -10.68 -10.75
CA GLY A 8 8.68 -11.14 -10.30
C GLY A 8 8.87 -12.66 -10.26
N LEU A 9 7.91 -13.45 -10.75
CA LEU A 9 8.08 -14.90 -10.85
C LEU A 9 9.22 -15.24 -11.82
N GLY A 10 10.23 -15.98 -11.34
CA GLY A 10 11.42 -16.34 -12.10
C GLY A 10 12.54 -15.29 -12.09
N GLU A 11 12.35 -14.18 -11.39
CA GLU A 11 13.38 -13.15 -11.20
C GLU A 11 14.07 -13.31 -9.84
N ASP A 12 15.36 -12.98 -9.78
CA ASP A 12 16.10 -12.95 -8.52
C ASP A 12 15.62 -11.80 -7.62
N TRP A 13 15.49 -12.09 -6.33
CA TRP A 13 15.19 -11.08 -5.32
C TRP A 13 16.42 -10.22 -5.00
N LYS A 14 16.31 -8.93 -5.29
CA LYS A 14 17.27 -7.85 -5.04
C LYS A 14 16.77 -6.84 -4.02
N GLY A 15 15.61 -7.09 -3.41
CA GLY A 15 14.98 -6.18 -2.46
C GLY A 15 15.56 -6.16 -1.05
N GLY A 16 16.71 -6.78 -0.82
CA GLY A 16 17.35 -6.88 0.49
C GLY A 16 16.74 -7.94 1.42
N ASP A 17 17.23 -8.02 2.65
CA ASP A 17 16.72 -8.95 3.67
C ASP A 17 15.55 -8.31 4.43
N VAL A 18 14.38 -8.29 3.79
CA VAL A 18 13.15 -7.67 4.33
C VAL A 18 12.64 -8.32 5.62
N ALA A 19 13.13 -9.50 5.98
CA ALA A 19 12.82 -10.14 7.25
C ALA A 19 13.63 -9.54 8.43
N ARG A 20 14.75 -8.88 8.14
CA ARG A 20 15.68 -8.35 9.15
C ARG A 20 15.85 -6.83 9.10
N THR A 21 15.72 -6.22 7.93
CA THR A 21 15.97 -4.79 7.71
C THR A 21 14.94 -4.19 6.74
N VAL A 22 15.09 -2.90 6.48
CA VAL A 22 14.38 -2.19 5.40
C VAL A 22 14.66 -2.79 4.02
N GLY A 23 13.76 -2.53 3.07
CA GLY A 23 13.92 -2.96 1.68
C GLY A 23 12.60 -3.08 0.91
N GLY A 24 12.58 -3.97 -0.08
CA GLY A 24 11.35 -4.26 -0.83
C GLY A 24 11.04 -3.32 -1.99
N GLY A 25 11.87 -2.31 -2.26
CA GLY A 25 11.74 -1.38 -3.38
C GLY A 25 11.62 -2.04 -4.75
N GLN A 26 12.18 -3.24 -4.92
CA GLN A 26 11.99 -4.07 -6.11
C GLN A 26 10.51 -4.33 -6.44
N LYS A 27 9.66 -4.48 -5.41
CA LYS A 27 8.20 -4.61 -5.57
C LYS A 27 7.61 -3.38 -6.25
N VAL A 28 8.02 -2.19 -5.80
CA VAL A 28 7.58 -0.91 -6.38
C VAL A 28 8.06 -0.76 -7.82
N ARG A 29 9.30 -1.17 -8.13
CA ARG A 29 9.82 -1.17 -9.51
C ARG A 29 9.00 -2.08 -10.43
N TRP A 30 8.68 -3.30 -10.00
CA TRP A 30 7.86 -4.22 -10.79
C TRP A 30 6.44 -3.68 -10.97
N LEU A 31 5.82 -3.19 -9.89
CA LEU A 31 4.50 -2.60 -9.96
C LEU A 31 4.48 -1.37 -10.87
N LYS A 32 5.51 -0.51 -10.82
CA LYS A 32 5.69 0.63 -11.73
C LYS A 32 5.70 0.21 -13.20
N ALA A 33 6.37 -0.90 -13.54
CA ALA A 33 6.40 -1.39 -14.91
C ALA A 33 5.03 -1.93 -15.35
N GLU A 34 4.35 -2.66 -14.47
CA GLU A 34 3.04 -3.25 -14.76
C GLU A 34 1.94 -2.18 -14.90
N MET A 35 1.91 -1.20 -14.00
CA MET A 35 0.85 -0.19 -13.95
C MET A 35 0.85 0.78 -15.15
N LYS A 36 1.92 0.83 -15.94
CA LYS A 36 1.94 1.58 -17.21
C LYS A 36 0.86 1.10 -18.17
N LYS A 37 0.52 -0.19 -18.15
CA LYS A 37 -0.51 -0.79 -19.02
C LYS A 37 -1.91 -0.27 -18.71
N TYR A 38 -2.13 0.18 -17.48
CA TYR A 38 -3.42 0.64 -16.97
C TYR A 38 -3.44 2.14 -16.70
N ALA A 39 -2.51 2.90 -17.30
CA ALA A 39 -2.34 4.32 -17.04
C ALA A 39 -3.59 5.17 -17.35
N ASN A 40 -4.39 4.72 -18.32
CA ASN A 40 -5.60 5.39 -18.81
C ASN A 40 -6.89 4.63 -18.43
N GLU A 41 -6.79 3.58 -17.62
CA GLU A 41 -7.95 2.79 -17.17
C GLU A 41 -8.53 3.45 -15.92
N GLU A 42 -9.47 4.38 -16.10
CA GLU A 42 -10.00 5.19 -15.01
C GLU A 42 -10.87 4.39 -14.04
N ASP A 43 -11.65 3.44 -14.57
CA ASP A 43 -12.60 2.61 -13.80
C ASP A 43 -11.98 1.33 -13.21
N LEU A 44 -10.77 0.97 -13.64
CA LEU A 44 -10.12 -0.25 -13.16
C LEU A 44 -9.65 -0.05 -11.71
N ILE A 45 -10.09 -0.93 -10.82
CA ILE A 45 -9.62 -0.97 -9.42
C ILE A 45 -8.60 -2.08 -9.28
N VAL A 46 -7.44 -1.73 -8.72
CA VAL A 46 -6.33 -2.66 -8.47
C VAL A 46 -6.07 -2.70 -6.97
N MET A 47 -5.90 -3.92 -6.46
CA MET A 47 -5.42 -4.17 -5.11
C MET A 47 -4.03 -4.78 -5.20
N PHE A 48 -3.05 -4.13 -4.56
CA PHE A 48 -1.73 -4.69 -4.33
C PHE A 48 -1.70 -5.29 -2.93
N VAL A 49 -1.15 -6.49 -2.81
CA VAL A 49 -0.84 -7.14 -1.55
C VAL A 49 0.49 -7.87 -1.66
N ASP A 50 1.18 -8.01 -0.54
CA ASP A 50 2.22 -9.03 -0.39
C ASP A 50 1.61 -10.43 -0.52
N SER A 51 2.44 -11.45 -0.72
CA SER A 51 1.96 -12.81 -1.06
C SER A 51 2.48 -13.92 -0.15
N TYR A 52 3.57 -13.72 0.58
CA TYR A 52 4.16 -14.78 1.41
C TYR A 52 3.44 -14.92 2.76
N ASP A 53 2.87 -13.83 3.27
CA ASP A 53 2.30 -13.69 4.60
C ASP A 53 0.87 -13.11 4.58
N VAL A 54 0.18 -13.21 3.44
CA VAL A 54 -1.18 -12.70 3.24
C VAL A 54 -2.15 -13.82 2.86
N ILE A 55 -3.34 -13.79 3.46
CA ILE A 55 -4.49 -14.61 3.05
C ILE A 55 -5.68 -13.71 2.73
N LEU A 56 -6.45 -14.08 1.70
CA LEU A 56 -7.68 -13.38 1.34
C LEU A 56 -8.88 -14.03 2.04
N ALA A 57 -9.47 -13.31 2.99
CA ALA A 57 -10.59 -13.80 3.81
C ALA A 57 -11.98 -13.30 3.36
N GLY A 58 -12.04 -12.34 2.43
CA GLY A 58 -13.30 -11.75 1.94
C GLY A 58 -13.46 -11.87 0.43
N SER A 59 -14.70 -11.78 -0.05
CA SER A 59 -14.98 -11.85 -1.50
C SER A 59 -14.58 -10.54 -2.23
N PRO A 60 -14.28 -10.59 -3.55
CA PRO A 60 -14.00 -9.37 -4.31
C PRO A 60 -15.12 -8.32 -4.25
N ILE A 61 -16.38 -8.78 -4.22
CA ILE A 61 -17.56 -7.90 -4.14
C ILE A 61 -17.60 -7.17 -2.80
N GLU A 62 -17.32 -7.89 -1.71
CA GLU A 62 -17.27 -7.30 -0.37
C GLU A 62 -16.13 -6.28 -0.25
N VAL A 63 -14.93 -6.62 -0.73
CA VAL A 63 -13.77 -5.73 -0.71
C VAL A 63 -14.05 -4.48 -1.54
N LEU A 64 -14.61 -4.63 -2.75
CA LEU A 64 -14.98 -3.51 -3.60
C LEU A 64 -16.03 -2.61 -2.92
N TRP A 65 -17.07 -3.19 -2.33
CA TRP A 65 -18.11 -2.44 -1.63
C TRP A 65 -17.52 -1.64 -0.46
N LYS A 66 -16.63 -2.25 0.34
CA LYS A 66 -15.92 -1.57 1.43
C LYS A 66 -15.02 -0.45 0.90
N PHE A 67 -14.28 -0.67 -0.18
CA PHE A 67 -13.44 0.35 -0.81
C PHE A 67 -14.25 1.58 -1.22
N LEU A 68 -15.39 1.40 -1.90
CA LEU A 68 -16.26 2.50 -2.33
C LEU A 68 -16.79 3.33 -1.15
N GLN A 69 -16.96 2.74 0.04
CA GLN A 69 -17.38 3.46 1.24
C GLN A 69 -16.31 4.40 1.81
N PHE A 70 -15.03 4.19 1.50
CA PHE A 70 -13.96 5.12 1.90
C PHE A 70 -14.04 6.46 1.19
N LYS A 71 -14.78 6.55 0.07
CA LYS A 71 -14.90 7.77 -0.76
C LYS A 71 -13.52 8.39 -1.06
N SER A 72 -12.55 7.52 -1.32
CA SER A 72 -11.15 7.85 -1.54
C SER A 72 -10.68 7.17 -2.82
N ASN A 73 -9.64 7.70 -3.45
CA ASN A 73 -9.14 7.15 -4.70
C ASN A 73 -8.09 6.05 -4.48
N LEU A 74 -7.44 6.07 -3.32
CA LEU A 74 -6.46 5.08 -2.89
C LEU A 74 -6.54 4.90 -1.37
N VAL A 75 -6.68 3.66 -0.93
CA VAL A 75 -6.73 3.27 0.48
C VAL A 75 -5.52 2.38 0.77
N PHE A 76 -4.63 2.83 1.64
CA PHE A 76 -3.56 1.98 2.19
C PHE A 76 -4.05 1.25 3.44
N SER A 77 -3.46 0.09 3.70
CA SER A 77 -3.59 -0.54 5.01
C SER A 77 -2.97 0.35 6.10
N ALA A 78 -3.49 0.23 7.32
CA ALA A 78 -2.97 0.97 8.47
C ALA A 78 -2.37 0.01 9.51
N GLU A 79 -1.38 0.48 10.24
CA GLU A 79 -0.73 -0.22 11.34
C GLU A 79 -0.51 0.69 12.57
N ILE A 80 -0.06 0.09 13.68
CA ILE A 80 0.14 0.82 14.94
C ILE A 80 1.54 1.42 15.08
N PHE A 81 2.50 0.99 14.27
CA PHE A 81 3.89 1.45 14.35
C PHE A 81 4.21 2.41 13.20
N CYS A 82 4.89 3.51 13.51
CA CYS A 82 5.47 4.38 12.49
C CYS A 82 6.85 3.81 12.13
N TRP A 83 6.91 3.08 11.02
CA TRP A 83 8.12 2.41 10.54
C TRP A 83 8.39 2.78 9.07
N PRO A 84 9.66 2.89 8.62
CA PRO A 84 10.90 2.72 9.40
C PRO A 84 11.34 3.97 10.17
N GLU A 85 10.91 5.16 9.75
CA GLU A 85 11.30 6.44 10.36
C GLU A 85 10.27 6.91 11.40
N TRP A 86 10.43 6.50 12.66
CA TRP A 86 9.49 6.82 13.76
C TRP A 86 9.28 8.32 13.99
N SER A 87 10.28 9.16 13.68
CA SER A 87 10.20 10.62 13.79
C SER A 87 9.15 11.24 12.86
N LEU A 88 8.70 10.52 11.83
CA LEU A 88 7.63 10.97 10.95
C LEU A 88 6.24 10.90 11.60
N ALA A 89 6.10 10.28 12.77
CA ALA A 89 4.81 10.10 13.45
C ALA A 89 4.07 11.42 13.71
N GLU A 90 4.80 12.51 13.99
CA GLU A 90 4.22 13.83 14.22
C GLU A 90 3.57 14.43 12.97
N LYS A 91 4.01 14.02 11.77
CA LYS A 91 3.50 14.52 10.48
C LYS A 91 2.22 13.81 10.05
N TYR A 92 1.90 12.65 10.61
CA TYR A 92 0.66 11.95 10.31
C TYR A 92 -0.53 12.75 10.83
N PRO A 93 -1.66 12.82 10.09
CA PRO A 93 -2.90 13.37 10.64
C PRO A 93 -3.27 12.68 11.97
N PRO A 94 -3.82 13.41 12.95
CA PRO A 94 -4.32 12.80 14.17
C PRO A 94 -5.54 11.92 13.85
N VAL A 95 -5.66 10.79 14.53
CA VAL A 95 -6.77 9.84 14.39
C VAL A 95 -7.36 9.62 15.78
N SER A 96 -8.67 9.79 15.92
CA SER A 96 -9.36 9.64 17.22
C SER A 96 -9.50 8.17 17.64
N PHE A 97 -9.67 7.27 16.68
CA PHE A 97 -9.81 5.84 16.91
C PHE A 97 -9.21 5.04 15.74
N GLY A 98 -8.43 4.00 16.06
CA GLY A 98 -7.83 3.10 15.09
C GLY A 98 -6.32 3.27 14.91
N LYS A 99 -5.80 2.60 13.89
CA LYS A 99 -4.39 2.53 13.50
C LYS A 99 -4.00 3.80 12.74
N ARG A 100 -2.90 4.45 13.10
CA ARG A 100 -2.56 5.80 12.58
C ARG A 100 -1.60 5.79 11.40
N PHE A 101 -0.76 4.78 11.27
CA PHE A 101 0.38 4.81 10.36
C PHE A 101 0.16 3.93 9.14
N LEU A 102 0.79 4.28 8.02
CA LEU A 102 0.67 3.55 6.76
C LEU A 102 1.45 2.23 6.84
N ASN A 103 0.89 1.18 6.25
CA ASN A 103 1.62 -0.05 5.93
C ASN A 103 1.52 -0.35 4.42
N SER A 104 2.66 -0.62 3.77
CA SER A 104 2.73 -0.81 2.30
C SER A 104 2.40 -2.23 1.83
N GLY A 105 2.25 -3.20 2.74
CA GLY A 105 1.96 -4.60 2.42
C GLY A 105 0.57 -4.83 1.82
N GLY A 106 -0.31 -3.82 1.88
CA GLY A 106 -1.63 -3.86 1.24
C GLY A 106 -2.19 -2.47 0.93
N PHE A 107 -2.69 -2.29 -0.29
CA PHE A 107 -3.47 -1.11 -0.69
C PHE A 107 -4.39 -1.40 -1.87
N ILE A 108 -5.47 -0.62 -1.99
CA ILE A 108 -6.47 -0.73 -3.06
C ILE A 108 -6.86 0.66 -3.58
N GLY A 109 -6.95 0.81 -4.90
CA GLY A 109 -7.32 2.09 -5.51
C GLY A 109 -7.52 2.00 -7.01
N TYR A 110 -7.85 3.15 -7.60
CA TYR A 110 -8.00 3.26 -9.05
C TYR A 110 -6.63 3.12 -9.75
N ALA A 111 -6.60 2.36 -10.83
CA ALA A 111 -5.38 1.97 -11.54
C ALA A 111 -4.59 3.20 -12.02
N HIS A 112 -5.27 4.20 -12.59
CA HIS A 112 -4.63 5.44 -13.02
C HIS A 112 -3.97 6.21 -11.86
N VAL A 113 -4.54 6.19 -10.65
CA VAL A 113 -3.97 6.83 -9.45
C VAL A 113 -2.75 6.07 -8.96
N ILE A 114 -2.87 4.74 -8.82
CA ILE A 114 -1.75 3.89 -8.44
C ILE A 114 -0.60 4.08 -9.42
N ASN A 115 -0.87 4.08 -10.74
CA ASN A 115 0.13 4.32 -11.77
C ASN A 115 0.87 5.65 -11.55
N ARG A 116 0.14 6.76 -11.35
CA ARG A 116 0.76 8.09 -11.11
C ARG A 116 1.69 8.08 -9.90
N ILE A 117 1.30 7.40 -8.82
CA ILE A 117 2.11 7.28 -7.60
C ILE A 117 3.35 6.43 -7.85
N VAL A 118 3.22 5.21 -8.39
CA VAL A 118 4.37 4.32 -8.59
C VAL A 118 5.34 4.84 -9.66
N GLN A 119 4.90 5.69 -10.60
CA GLN A 119 5.83 6.35 -11.52
C GLN A 119 6.82 7.29 -10.82
N LEU A 120 6.49 7.81 -9.63
CA LEU A 120 7.38 8.63 -8.81
C LEU A 120 8.58 7.86 -8.24
N TRP A 121 8.52 6.52 -8.25
CA TRP A 121 9.62 5.68 -7.81
C TRP A 121 10.86 5.88 -8.69
N LYS A 122 11.97 6.28 -8.08
CA LYS A 122 13.27 6.52 -8.71
C LYS A 122 14.44 6.00 -7.87
N TYR A 123 14.12 5.08 -6.96
CA TYR A 123 14.99 4.55 -5.92
C TYR A 123 15.51 3.16 -6.31
N LYS A 124 16.40 2.60 -5.50
CA LYS A 124 17.04 1.30 -5.73
C LYS A 124 16.16 0.15 -5.30
N ASP A 125 16.43 -1.06 -5.80
CA ASP A 125 15.65 -2.25 -5.47
C ASP A 125 15.65 -2.57 -3.97
N ASP A 126 16.71 -2.23 -3.25
CA ASP A 126 16.89 -2.42 -1.80
C ASP A 126 16.48 -1.19 -0.96
N ASP A 127 16.00 -0.11 -1.58
CA ASP A 127 15.39 0.99 -0.83
C ASP A 127 13.99 0.58 -0.30
N ASP A 128 13.55 1.23 0.77
CA ASP A 128 12.34 0.85 1.49
C ASP A 128 11.04 1.27 0.78
N ASP A 129 10.18 0.29 0.48
CA ASP A 129 8.89 0.54 -0.16
C ASP A 129 7.92 1.28 0.78
N GLN A 130 7.86 0.91 2.06
CA GLN A 130 7.01 1.56 3.04
C GLN A 130 7.35 3.04 3.24
N LEU A 131 8.63 3.38 3.31
CA LEU A 131 9.11 4.75 3.44
C LEU A 131 8.77 5.58 2.20
N PHE A 132 8.84 5.00 1.01
CA PHE A 132 8.42 5.65 -0.23
C PHE A 132 6.94 6.05 -0.18
N TYR A 133 6.04 5.12 0.14
CA TYR A 133 4.61 5.42 0.24
C TYR A 133 4.29 6.34 1.42
N THR A 134 4.98 6.20 2.55
CA THR A 134 4.86 7.08 3.71
C THR A 134 5.16 8.53 3.35
N ARG A 135 6.28 8.80 2.64
CA ARG A 135 6.64 10.16 2.23
C ARG A 135 5.61 10.79 1.29
N ILE A 136 5.00 10.00 0.41
CA ILE A 136 3.91 10.45 -0.47
C ILE A 136 2.64 10.77 0.34
N TYR A 137 2.25 9.89 1.26
CA TYR A 137 1.08 10.11 2.11
C TYR A 137 1.23 11.32 3.05
N LEU A 138 2.46 11.58 3.51
CA LEU A 138 2.75 12.69 4.42
C LEU A 138 2.84 14.04 3.74
N ASP A 139 3.07 14.08 2.42
CA ASP A 139 2.94 15.31 1.63
C ASP A 139 1.45 15.67 1.50
N PRO A 140 0.96 16.78 2.11
CA PRO A 140 -0.45 17.12 2.08
C PRO A 140 -0.98 17.37 0.67
N ALA A 141 -0.17 17.96 -0.21
CA ALA A 141 -0.56 18.27 -1.57
C ALA A 141 -0.70 16.99 -2.40
N LEU A 142 0.21 16.02 -2.23
CA LEU A 142 0.10 14.73 -2.91
C LEU A 142 -1.05 13.88 -2.33
N ARG A 143 -1.23 13.89 -1.00
CA ARG A 143 -2.33 13.18 -0.33
C ARG A 143 -3.69 13.66 -0.81
N GLU A 144 -3.88 14.98 -0.90
CA GLU A 144 -5.11 15.59 -1.42
C GLU A 144 -5.28 15.30 -2.91
N LYS A 145 -4.24 15.57 -3.73
CA LYS A 145 -4.26 15.37 -5.18
C LYS A 145 -4.64 13.95 -5.59
N TYR A 146 -4.14 12.95 -4.87
CA TYR A 146 -4.39 11.54 -5.16
C TYR A 146 -5.49 10.92 -4.31
N GLY A 147 -6.19 11.69 -3.47
CA GLY A 147 -7.27 11.20 -2.63
C GLY A 147 -6.86 9.98 -1.78
N ILE A 148 -5.73 10.08 -1.10
CA ILE A 148 -5.15 8.96 -0.33
C ILE A 148 -5.69 8.96 1.10
N THR A 149 -6.15 7.80 1.56
CA THR A 149 -6.55 7.57 2.96
C THR A 149 -5.94 6.27 3.50
N LEU A 150 -6.05 6.04 4.81
CA LEU A 150 -5.64 4.79 5.45
C LEU A 150 -6.86 4.05 6.02
N ASP A 151 -6.84 2.72 5.97
CA ASP A 151 -7.83 1.86 6.61
C ASP A 151 -7.62 1.79 8.13
N HIS A 152 -7.86 2.90 8.82
CA HIS A 152 -7.62 3.06 10.26
C HIS A 152 -8.31 2.01 11.13
N THR A 153 -9.44 1.47 10.67
CA THR A 153 -10.28 0.55 11.46
C THR A 153 -10.28 -0.88 10.92
N SER A 154 -9.33 -1.22 10.05
CA SER A 154 -9.16 -2.57 9.49
C SER A 154 -10.44 -3.15 8.84
N LYS A 155 -11.16 -2.33 8.07
CA LYS A 155 -12.36 -2.76 7.32
C LYS A 155 -12.01 -3.70 6.17
N ILE A 156 -10.89 -3.44 5.50
CA ILE A 156 -10.36 -4.21 4.36
C ILE A 156 -9.07 -4.93 4.76
N PHE A 157 -8.14 -4.24 5.44
CA PHE A 157 -6.80 -4.75 5.73
C PHE A 157 -6.58 -4.97 7.22
N GLN A 158 -6.20 -6.18 7.60
CA GLN A 158 -5.85 -6.54 8.98
C GLN A 158 -4.36 -6.88 9.08
N ASN A 159 -3.54 -5.87 9.42
CA ASN A 159 -2.15 -6.09 9.77
C ASN A 159 -2.06 -6.70 11.18
N LEU A 160 -1.33 -7.81 11.33
CA LEU A 160 -1.28 -8.58 12.58
C LEU A 160 -0.32 -8.01 13.62
N ASN A 161 0.80 -7.43 13.19
CA ASN A 161 1.81 -6.90 14.11
C ASN A 161 1.20 -5.82 15.03
N GLY A 162 1.29 -6.05 16.35
CA GLY A 162 0.69 -5.16 17.34
C GLY A 162 -0.84 -5.18 17.42
N ALA A 163 -1.51 -6.10 16.73
CA ALA A 163 -2.97 -6.22 16.66
C ALA A 163 -3.51 -7.57 17.16
N ILE A 164 -2.63 -8.45 17.62
CA ILE A 164 -3.02 -9.72 18.26
C ILE A 164 -3.50 -9.37 19.67
N GLY A 165 -4.76 -9.67 19.97
CA GLY A 165 -5.33 -9.45 21.30
C GLY A 165 -4.51 -10.18 22.37
N LYS A 166 -4.51 -9.63 23.59
CA LYS A 166 -4.16 -10.41 24.78
C LYS A 166 -5.32 -11.31 25.17
#